data_AF-A0A951I5V3-F1
#
_entry.id   AF-A0A951I5V3-F1
#
_cell.length_a   1.000
_cell.length_b   1.000
_cell.length_c   1.000
_cell.angle_alpha   90.00
_cell.angle_beta   90.00
_cell.angle_gamma   90.00
#
_symmetry.space_group_name_H-M   'P 1'
#
loop_
_entity.id
_entity.type
_entity.pdbx_description
1 polymer ?
#
loop_
_entity_poly.entity_id
_entity_poly.type
_entity_poly.pdbx_seq_one_letter_code
_entity_poly.pdbx_strand_id
1 'polypeptide(L)'
;MKTSILKIDPFLVAGALLVAPAGYFFTAAFLNYELHLPFFWDPIAPYFEQHKSLGWNANLLIAFGPVLAVLMNLPRLLQFRLYRDEFDRWQLSALLQLSSPRWAVIGAGIFVTGVMIAYMFGENFIVVNL
;
A
#
# COMPACT_ATOMS: atom_id res chain seq x y z
N MET A 1 -35.39 -9.79 -4.25
CA MET A 1 -33.99 -9.70 -4.70
C MET A 1 -33.25 -8.80 -3.71
N LYS A 2 -32.47 -9.37 -2.77
CA LYS A 2 -31.73 -8.57 -1.77
C LYS A 2 -30.53 -7.95 -2.47
N THR A 3 -30.58 -6.66 -2.76
CA THR A 3 -29.41 -5.86 -3.13
C THR A 3 -28.44 -5.89 -1.95
N SER A 4 -27.52 -6.85 -1.98
CA SER A 4 -26.34 -6.85 -1.14
C SER A 4 -25.48 -5.67 -1.58
N ILE A 5 -25.78 -4.49 -1.03
CA ILE A 5 -24.85 -3.37 -1.01
C ILE A 5 -23.55 -3.96 -0.48
N LEU A 6 -22.51 -4.00 -1.32
CA LEU A 6 -21.23 -4.61 -0.99
C LEU A 6 -20.84 -4.15 0.41
N LYS A 7 -20.77 -5.08 1.37
CA LYS A 7 -20.05 -4.83 2.63
C LYS A 7 -18.57 -4.83 2.27
N ILE A 8 -18.12 -3.73 1.68
CA ILE A 8 -16.70 -3.54 1.39
C ILE A 8 -15.99 -3.47 2.75
N ASP A 9 -15.01 -4.34 2.95
CA ASP A 9 -14.24 -4.38 4.17
C ASP A 9 -13.51 -3.04 4.37
N PRO A 10 -13.77 -2.29 5.46
CA PRO A 10 -13.14 -0.99 5.68
C PRO A 10 -11.62 -1.05 5.72
N PHE A 11 -11.03 -2.22 6.02
CA PHE A 11 -9.57 -2.41 6.02
C PHE A 11 -9.01 -2.58 4.62
N LEU A 12 -9.80 -3.14 3.71
CA LEU A 12 -9.47 -3.18 2.29
C LEU A 12 -9.49 -1.76 1.71
N VAL A 13 -10.52 -0.98 2.04
CA VAL A 13 -10.63 0.43 1.60
C VAL A 13 -9.51 1.27 2.18
N ALA A 14 -9.28 1.18 3.49
CA ALA A 14 -8.21 1.93 4.15
C ALA A 14 -6.84 1.56 3.57
N GLY A 15 -6.57 0.27 3.35
CA GLY A 15 -5.32 -0.17 2.71
C GLY A 15 -5.18 0.37 1.29
N ALA A 16 -6.24 0.33 0.48
CA ALA A 16 -6.22 0.90 -0.87
C ALA A 16 -5.97 2.42 -0.84
N LEU A 17 -6.60 3.16 0.08
CA LEU A 17 -6.40 4.59 0.27
C LEU A 17 -4.99 4.95 0.78
N LEU A 18 -4.32 4.04 1.48
CA LEU A 18 -2.94 4.23 1.93
C LEU A 18 -1.92 3.97 0.83
N VAL A 19 -2.20 3.08 -0.12
CA VAL A 19 -1.34 2.81 -1.28
C VAL A 19 -1.54 3.83 -2.40
N ALA A 20 -2.77 4.33 -2.58
CA ALA A 20 -3.15 5.16 -3.71
C ALA A 20 -2.31 6.46 -3.86
N PRO A 21 -2.03 7.25 -2.81
CA PRO A 21 -1.19 8.44 -2.92
C PRO A 21 0.21 8.10 -3.41
N ALA A 22 0.86 7.11 -2.81
CA ALA A 22 2.21 6.70 -3.19
C ALA A 22 2.26 6.13 -4.62
N GLY A 23 1.27 5.31 -5.00
CA GLY A 23 1.14 4.81 -6.36
C GLY A 23 0.91 5.90 -7.40
N TYR A 24 0.09 6.91 -7.06
CA TYR A 24 -0.11 8.10 -7.89
C TYR A 24 1.18 8.88 -8.09
N PHE A 25 1.90 9.20 -7.01
CA PHE A 25 3.18 9.92 -7.08
C PHE A 25 4.20 9.20 -7.94
N PHE A 26 4.35 7.89 -7.75
CA PHE A 26 5.27 7.11 -8.55
C PHE A 26 4.88 7.10 -10.03
N THR A 27 3.60 6.88 -10.33
CA THR A 27 3.12 6.81 -11.72
C THR A 27 3.27 8.16 -12.42
N ALA A 28 2.96 9.25 -11.72
CA ALA A 28 3.16 10.61 -12.21
C ALA A 28 4.64 10.92 -12.47
N ALA A 29 5.54 10.55 -11.54
CA ALA A 29 6.97 10.72 -11.71
C ALA A 29 7.50 9.91 -12.90
N PHE A 30 7.13 8.63 -13.01
CA PHE A 30 7.55 7.77 -14.13
C PHE A 30 7.09 8.32 -15.48
N LEU A 31 5.83 8.75 -15.60
CA LEU A 31 5.29 9.30 -16.85
C LEU A 31 5.95 10.62 -17.24
N ASN A 32 6.28 11.46 -16.26
CA ASN A 32 6.90 12.75 -16.50
C ASN A 32 8.40 12.63 -16.85
N TYR A 33 9.16 11.86 -16.06
CA TYR A 33 10.62 11.77 -16.20
C TYR A 33 11.07 10.78 -17.28
N GLU A 34 10.43 9.61 -17.38
CA GLU A 34 10.87 8.59 -18.35
C GLU A 34 10.19 8.78 -19.72
N LEU A 35 8.89 9.04 -19.71
CA LEU A 35 8.09 9.10 -20.94
C LEU A 35 7.97 10.52 -21.52
N HIS A 36 8.49 11.54 -20.83
CA HIS A 36 8.42 12.95 -21.24
C HIS A 36 6.99 13.39 -21.60
N LEU A 37 5.99 12.73 -21.02
CA LEU A 37 4.60 13.07 -21.20
C LEU A 37 4.27 14.10 -20.13
N PRO A 38 3.99 15.38 -20.50
CA PRO A 38 3.57 16.38 -19.54
C PRO A 38 2.20 15.93 -18.99
N PHE A 39 2.23 15.20 -17.87
CA PHE A 39 1.02 14.73 -17.24
C PHE A 39 0.33 15.96 -16.66
N PHE A 40 -0.91 16.22 -17.08
CA PHE A 40 -1.71 17.41 -16.74
C PHE A 40 -1.99 17.59 -15.25
N TRP A 41 -1.42 16.75 -14.39
CA TRP A 41 -1.68 16.74 -12.97
C TRP A 41 -0.38 16.69 -12.16
N ASP A 42 0.31 17.83 -12.12
CA ASP A 42 1.16 18.21 -10.99
C ASP A 42 0.46 19.22 -10.03
N PRO A 43 -0.83 19.03 -9.63
CA PRO A 43 -1.53 20.02 -8.83
C PRO A 43 -1.14 19.93 -7.35
N ILE A 44 -0.39 18.89 -6.96
CA ILE A 44 -0.06 18.63 -5.56
C ILE A 44 1.29 19.23 -5.18
N ALA A 45 2.24 19.36 -6.11
CA ALA A 45 3.50 20.08 -5.89
C ALA A 45 3.29 21.51 -5.36
N PRO A 46 2.47 22.38 -6.00
CA PRO A 46 2.24 23.73 -5.49
C PRO A 46 1.47 23.74 -4.16
N TYR A 47 0.62 22.73 -3.90
CA TYR A 47 -0.10 22.62 -2.63
C TYR A 47 0.84 22.31 -1.45
N PHE A 48 1.85 21.47 -1.68
CA PHE A 48 2.87 21.13 -0.67
C PHE A 48 3.90 22.22 -0.45
N GLU A 49 4.26 22.98 -1.48
CA GLU A 49 5.14 24.15 -1.35
C GLU A 49 4.49 25.26 -0.52
N GLN A 50 3.18 25.47 -0.66
CA GLN A 50 2.44 26.48 0.10
C GLN A 50 2.17 26.08 1.56
N HIS A 51 2.11 24.77 1.87
CA HIS A 51 1.79 24.27 3.20
C HIS A 51 2.89 23.34 3.73
N LYS A 52 4.03 23.90 4.11
CA LYS A 52 5.20 23.14 4.63
C LYS A 52 4.86 22.16 5.76
N SER A 53 3.90 22.49 6.64
CA SER A 53 3.47 21.59 7.73
C SER A 53 2.63 20.41 7.23
N LEU A 54 1.78 20.60 6.22
CA LEU A 54 1.01 19.54 5.56
C LEU A 54 1.90 18.68 4.66
N GLY A 55 2.94 19.27 4.06
CA GLY A 55 3.96 18.57 3.28
C GLY A 55 4.65 17.46 4.08
N TRP A 56 4.96 17.71 5.36
CA TRP A 56 5.54 16.68 6.22
C TRP A 56 4.62 15.46 6.41
N ASN A 57 3.34 15.70 6.71
CA ASN A 57 2.37 14.61 6.91
C ASN A 57 2.12 13.82 5.63
N ALA A 58 2.07 14.48 4.48
CA ALA A 58 1.91 13.81 3.20
C ALA A 58 3.15 13.04 2.79
N ASN A 59 4.35 13.57 3.02
CA ASN A 59 5.60 12.85 2.77
C ASN A 59 5.68 11.58 3.64
N LEU A 60 5.29 11.68 4.91
CA LEU A 60 5.17 10.51 5.78
C LEU A 60 4.12 9.52 5.26
N LEU A 61 2.97 9.99 4.79
CA LEU A 61 1.93 9.13 4.23
C LEU A 61 2.39 8.44 2.93
N ILE A 62 3.13 9.12 2.08
CA ILE A 62 3.68 8.56 0.84
C ILE A 62 4.74 7.50 1.16
N ALA A 63 5.63 7.80 2.11
CA ALA A 63 6.71 6.89 2.52
C ALA A 63 6.20 5.67 3.30
N PHE A 64 5.31 5.87 4.27
CA PHE A 64 4.87 4.81 5.20
C PHE A 64 3.49 4.26 4.89
N GLY A 65 2.67 4.91 4.07
CA GLY A 65 1.33 4.46 3.68
C GLY A 65 1.31 3.06 3.09
N PRO A 66 2.15 2.75 2.08
CA PRO A 66 2.25 1.40 1.52
C PRO A 66 2.61 0.33 2.57
N VAL A 67 3.53 0.65 3.50
CA VAL A 67 3.93 -0.26 4.59
C VAL A 67 2.76 -0.49 5.55
N LEU A 68 2.06 0.57 5.95
CA LEU A 68 0.87 0.49 6.80
C LEU A 68 -0.25 -0.31 6.14
N ALA A 69 -0.46 -0.15 4.84
CA ALA A 69 -1.45 -0.92 4.09
C ALA A 69 -1.19 -2.42 4.15
N VAL A 70 0.08 -2.83 4.04
CA VAL A 70 0.51 -4.23 4.19
C VAL A 70 0.26 -4.72 5.62
N LEU A 71 0.74 -3.97 6.63
CA LEU A 71 0.60 -4.35 8.04
C LEU A 71 -0.87 -4.46 8.48
N MET A 72 -1.76 -3.62 7.96
CA MET A 72 -3.19 -3.66 8.28
C MET A 72 -3.91 -4.86 7.64
N ASN A 73 -3.49 -5.29 6.44
CA ASN A 73 -4.18 -6.32 5.68
C ASN A 73 -3.59 -7.72 5.89
N LEU A 74 -2.29 -7.84 6.19
CA LEU A 74 -1.58 -9.12 6.31
C LEU A 74 -2.12 -10.02 7.44
N PRO A 75 -2.36 -9.54 8.68
CA PRO A 75 -2.90 -10.39 9.75
C PRO A 75 -4.30 -10.91 9.43
N ARG A 76 -5.06 -10.19 8.60
CA ARG A 76 -6.42 -10.58 8.21
C ARG A 76 -6.46 -11.66 7.14
N LEU A 77 -5.34 -11.97 6.50
CA LEU A 77 -5.23 -13.13 5.62
C LEU A 77 -5.15 -14.44 6.40
N LEU A 78 -4.82 -14.38 7.70
CA LEU A 78 -4.75 -15.53 8.58
C LEU A 78 -6.11 -15.73 9.26
N GLN A 79 -6.73 -16.88 8.99
CA GLN A 79 -7.87 -17.36 9.76
C GLN A 79 -7.40 -18.40 10.77
N PHE A 80 -7.58 -18.10 12.05
CA PHE A 80 -7.37 -19.06 13.11
C PHE A 80 -8.67 -19.82 13.36
N ARG A 81 -8.65 -21.14 13.18
CA ARG A 81 -9.75 -22.02 13.58
C ARG A 81 -9.28 -22.92 14.70
N LEU A 82 -9.94 -22.79 15.84
CA LEU A 82 -9.82 -23.71 16.94
C LEU A 82 -10.93 -24.76 16.78
N TYR A 83 -10.56 -26.03 16.66
CA TYR A 83 -11.55 -27.12 16.68
C TYR A 83 -11.11 -28.21 17.65
N ARG A 84 -12.11 -28.93 18.17
CA ARG A 84 -11.92 -30.07 19.06
C ARG A 84 -11.95 -31.31 18.20
N ASP A 85 -10.84 -32.04 18.21
CA ASP A 85 -10.67 -33.29 17.49
C ASP A 85 -11.45 -34.42 18.18
N GLU A 86 -11.70 -35.52 17.47
CA GLU A 86 -12.46 -36.68 17.97
C GLU A 86 -11.84 -37.32 19.22
N PHE A 87 -10.55 -37.04 19.48
CA PHE A 87 -9.80 -37.47 20.66
C PHE A 87 -9.80 -36.46 21.81
N ASP A 88 -10.75 -35.52 21.85
CA ASP A 88 -10.84 -34.49 22.88
C ASP A 88 -9.63 -33.55 22.97
N ARG A 89 -8.84 -33.49 21.90
CA ARG A 89 -7.67 -32.61 21.78
C ARG A 89 -8.07 -31.31 21.08
N TRP A 90 -7.66 -30.18 21.65
CA TRP A 90 -7.80 -28.88 21.01
C TRP A 90 -6.71 -28.69 19.98
N GLN A 91 -7.10 -28.47 18.71
CA GLN A 91 -6.17 -28.15 17.64
C GLN A 91 -6.40 -26.71 17.16
N LEU A 92 -5.31 -25.96 17.05
CA LEU A 92 -5.29 -24.63 16.45
C LEU A 92 -4.77 -24.77 15.01
N SER A 93 -5.61 -24.46 14.04
CA SER A 93 -5.23 -24.42 12.63
C SER A 93 -5.19 -22.97 12.14
N ALA A 94 -4.12 -22.62 11.44
CA ALA A 94 -4.01 -21.35 10.74
C ALA A 94 -4.23 -21.61 9.25
N LEU A 95 -5.27 -20.99 8.68
CA LEU A 95 -5.60 -21.08 7.26
C LEU A 95 -5.28 -19.75 6.59
N LEU A 96 -4.50 -19.81 5.51
CA LEU A 96 -4.18 -18.66 4.69
C LEU A 96 -5.26 -18.47 3.61
N GLN A 97 -5.89 -17.30 3.58
CA GLN A 97 -6.92 -16.99 2.57
C GLN A 97 -6.30 -16.52 1.25
N LEU A 98 -6.03 -17.45 0.33
CA LEU A 98 -5.40 -17.15 -0.96
C LEU A 98 -6.31 -16.35 -1.93
N SER A 99 -7.63 -16.55 -1.88
CA SER A 99 -8.58 -15.88 -2.79
C SER A 99 -9.08 -14.51 -2.29
N SER A 100 -8.39 -13.90 -1.32
CA SER A 100 -8.79 -12.63 -0.73
C SER A 100 -8.36 -11.44 -1.59
N PRO A 101 -9.23 -10.43 -1.85
CA PRO A 101 -8.84 -9.21 -2.55
C PRO A 101 -7.79 -8.39 -1.79
N ARG A 102 -7.55 -8.69 -0.50
CA ARG A 102 -6.49 -8.09 0.31
C ARG A 102 -5.09 -8.38 -0.24
N TRP A 103 -4.90 -9.46 -0.99
CA TRP A 103 -3.64 -9.74 -1.69
C TRP A 103 -3.28 -8.67 -2.71
N ALA A 104 -4.27 -8.07 -3.38
CA ALA A 104 -4.02 -6.98 -4.32
C ALA A 104 -3.46 -5.74 -3.61
N VAL A 105 -4.03 -5.39 -2.44
CA VAL A 105 -3.56 -4.27 -1.61
C VAL A 105 -2.16 -4.54 -1.06
N ILE A 106 -1.91 -5.76 -0.56
CA ILE A 106 -0.60 -6.15 -0.04
C ILE A 106 0.44 -6.15 -1.16
N GLY A 107 0.12 -6.75 -2.31
CA GLY A 107 1.01 -6.78 -3.48
C GLY A 107 1.33 -5.38 -3.98
N ALA A 108 0.34 -4.50 -4.10
CA ALA A 108 0.55 -3.10 -4.46
C ALA A 108 1.40 -2.36 -3.42
N GLY A 109 1.15 -2.57 -2.12
CA GLY A 109 1.93 -1.97 -1.04
C GLY A 109 3.40 -2.42 -1.06
N ILE A 110 3.67 -3.71 -1.24
CA ILE A 110 5.03 -4.26 -1.37
C ILE A 110 5.71 -3.70 -2.61
N PHE A 111 5.02 -3.68 -3.76
CA PHE A 111 5.57 -3.16 -5.01
C PHE A 111 5.98 -1.69 -4.87
N VAL A 112 5.07 -0.83 -4.41
CA VAL A 112 5.35 0.60 -4.26
C VAL A 112 6.48 0.83 -3.25
N THR A 113 6.48 0.12 -2.12
CA THR A 113 7.57 0.21 -1.14
C THR A 113 8.91 -0.20 -1.75
N GLY A 114 8.95 -1.31 -2.48
CA GLY A 114 10.17 -1.82 -3.12
C GLY A 114 10.73 -0.86 -4.15
N VAL A 115 9.85 -0.24 -4.95
CA VAL A 115 10.21 0.79 -5.93
C VAL A 115 10.77 2.03 -5.24
N MET A 116 10.15 2.51 -4.17
CA MET A 116 10.66 3.66 -3.40
C MET A 116 12.04 3.37 -2.80
N ILE A 117 12.23 2.17 -2.25
CA ILE A 117 13.53 1.74 -1.73
C ILE A 117 14.57 1.72 -2.85
N ALA A 118 14.25 1.11 -3.99
CA ALA A 118 15.16 1.05 -5.15
C ALA A 118 15.53 2.46 -5.66
N TYR A 119 14.56 3.38 -5.70
CA TYR A 119 14.79 4.78 -6.05
C TYR A 119 15.77 5.45 -5.07
N MET A 120 15.54 5.31 -3.76
CA MET A 120 16.44 5.87 -2.74
C MET A 120 17.85 5.27 -2.84
N PHE A 121 17.98 3.97 -3.09
CA PHE A 121 19.30 3.36 -3.30
C PHE A 121 19.96 3.89 -4.58
N GLY A 122 19.21 4.03 -5.67
CA GLY A 122 19.71 4.58 -6.94
C GLY A 122 20.24 6.00 -6.79
N GLU A 123 19.47 6.90 -6.18
CA GLU A 123 19.92 8.29 -5.94
C GLU A 123 21.17 8.33 -5.05
N ASN A 124 21.20 7.58 -3.95
CA ASN A 124 22.34 7.59 -3.03
C ASN A 124 23.60 6.94 -3.63
N PHE A 125 23.47 5.95 -4.52
CA PHE A 125 24.63 5.36 -5.20
C PHE A 125 25.26 6.30 -6.24
N ILE A 126 24.45 7.15 -6.87
CA ILE A 126 24.90 8.14 -7.85
C ILE A 126 25.61 9.31 -7.15
N VAL A 127 25.12 9.75 -6.00
CA VAL A 127 25.72 10.87 -5.23
C VAL A 127 27.06 10.52 -4.58
N VAL A 128 27.33 9.24 -4.28
CA VAL A 128 28.60 8.81 -3.67
C VAL A 128 29.72 8.59 -4.71
N ASN A 129 29.39 8.52 -6.01
CA ASN A 129 30.35 8.29 -7.10
C ASN A 129 30.58 9.52 -8.01
N LEU A 130 30.14 10.71 -7.58
CA LEU A 130 30.42 12.02 -8.19
C LEU A 130 31.21 12.89 -7.21
#